data_AF-A0A935RVE1-F1
#
_entry.id   AF-A0A935RVE1-F1
#
_cell.length_a   1.000
_cell.length_b   1.000
_cell.length_c   1.000
_cell.angle_alpha   90.00
_cell.angle_beta   90.00
_cell.angle_gamma   90.00
#
_symmetry.space_group_name_H-M   'P 1'
#
loop_
_entity.id
_entity.type
_entity.pdbx_description
1 polymer ?
#
loop_
_entity_poly.entity_id
_entity_poly.type
_entity_poly.pdbx_seq_one_letter_code
_entity_poly.pdbx_strand_id
1 'polypeptide(L)'
;MSLEIQEKFPAQNYKDNVLSDCFADAKEYFLDAYYRVDLAHAIMLEEQGIITKDELTAILQALMALDFNAIRSREYDGSFEDLFLFAATGDRQRL
;
A
#
# COMPACT_ATOMS: atom_id res chain seq x y z
N MET A 1 5.31 30.25 26.61
CA MET A 1 6.06 29.02 26.32
C MET A 1 5.06 28.05 25.73
N SER A 2 4.89 28.10 24.41
CA SER A 2 3.94 27.25 23.70
C SER A 2 4.57 25.86 23.64
N LEU A 3 3.91 24.87 24.23
CA LEU A 3 4.26 23.46 24.01
C LEU A 3 4.02 23.19 22.52
N GLU A 4 5.09 23.00 21.75
CA GLU A 4 4.98 22.37 20.45
C GLU A 4 4.41 20.97 20.68
N ILE A 5 3.12 20.81 20.42
CA ILE A 5 2.51 19.49 20.35
C ILE A 5 3.09 18.89 19.08
N GLN A 6 4.13 18.07 19.22
CA GLN A 6 4.61 17.22 18.15
C GLN A 6 3.54 16.16 17.91
N GLU A 7 2.52 16.51 17.14
CA GLU A 7 1.44 15.59 16.79
C GLU A 7 2.03 14.50 15.89
N LYS A 8 2.00 13.26 16.37
CA LYS A 8 2.52 12.11 15.64
C LYS A 8 1.63 11.89 14.42
N PHE A 9 2.22 11.82 13.24
CA PHE A 9 1.46 11.53 12.03
C PHE A 9 0.81 10.13 12.10
N PRO A 10 -0.42 9.97 11.59
CA PRO A 10 -1.34 11.03 11.17
C PRO A 10 -2.05 11.69 12.37
N ALA A 11 -2.29 13.00 12.28
CA ALA A 11 -3.15 13.72 13.22
C ALA A 11 -4.53 13.04 13.33
N GLN A 12 -5.10 12.96 14.52
CA GLN A 12 -6.30 12.14 14.77
C GLN A 12 -7.48 12.53 13.87
N ASN A 13 -7.74 13.84 13.72
CA ASN A 13 -8.82 14.32 12.84
C ASN A 13 -8.55 14.00 11.36
N TYR A 14 -7.30 14.01 10.91
CA TYR A 14 -6.95 13.67 9.53
C TYR A 14 -7.11 12.16 9.28
N LYS A 15 -6.73 11.34 10.26
CA LYS A 15 -6.96 9.90 10.25
C LYS A 15 -8.44 9.56 10.10
N ASP A 16 -9.28 10.13 10.97
CA ASP A 16 -10.68 9.71 11.11
C ASP A 16 -11.59 10.25 10.01
N ASN A 17 -11.29 11.44 9.46
CA ASN A 17 -12.19 12.12 8.50
C ASN A 17 -11.67 12.13 7.06
N VAL A 18 -10.44 11.65 6.81
CA VAL A 18 -9.85 11.64 5.47
C VAL A 18 -9.26 10.28 5.16
N LEU A 19 -8.25 9.86 5.93
CA LEU A 19 -7.48 8.66 5.58
C LEU A 19 -8.32 7.39 5.69
N SER A 20 -9.20 7.30 6.69
CA SER A 20 -10.11 6.15 6.82
C SER A 20 -11.02 5.97 5.61
N ASP A 21 -11.67 7.05 5.16
CA ASP A 21 -12.58 7.01 4.01
C ASP A 21 -11.82 6.76 2.71
N CYS A 22 -10.69 7.44 2.50
CA CYS A 22 -9.82 7.20 1.35
C CYS A 22 -9.31 5.75 1.29
N PHE A 23 -8.96 5.16 2.44
CA PHE A 23 -8.52 3.78 2.51
C PHE A 23 -9.66 2.79 2.21
N ALA A 24 -10.87 3.07 2.70
CA ALA A 24 -12.06 2.27 2.40
C ALA A 24 -12.38 2.30 0.89
N ASP A 25 -12.46 3.49 0.30
CA ASP A 25 -12.74 3.68 -1.12
C ASP A 25 -11.65 3.07 -2.00
N ALA A 26 -10.38 3.22 -1.62
CA ALA A 26 -9.28 2.66 -2.40
C ALA A 26 -9.34 1.14 -2.50
N LYS A 27 -9.72 0.45 -1.42
CA LYS A 27 -9.85 -1.02 -1.43
C LYS A 27 -11.01 -1.49 -2.27
N GLU A 28 -12.12 -0.75 -2.27
CA GLU A 28 -13.34 -1.10 -2.99
C GLU A 28 -13.19 -0.82 -4.50
N TYR A 29 -12.67 0.34 -4.87
CA TYR A 29 -12.71 0.83 -6.25
C TYR A 29 -11.39 0.73 -7.00
N PHE A 30 -10.25 0.77 -6.30
CA PHE A 30 -8.93 0.95 -6.93
C PHE A 30 -7.98 -0.23 -6.76
N LEU A 31 -8.25 -1.19 -5.86
CA LEU A 31 -7.34 -2.30 -5.58
C LEU A 31 -6.92 -3.07 -6.84
N ASP A 32 -7.88 -3.48 -7.67
CA ASP A 32 -7.60 -4.21 -8.92
C ASP A 32 -6.84 -3.35 -9.94
N ALA A 33 -7.11 -2.03 -9.96
CA ALA A 33 -6.42 -1.11 -10.85
C ALA A 33 -4.97 -0.89 -10.42
N TYR A 34 -4.72 -0.66 -9.13
CA TYR A 34 -3.37 -0.53 -8.57
C TYR A 34 -2.55 -1.78 -8.83
N TYR A 35 -3.11 -2.96 -8.56
CA TYR A 35 -2.41 -4.21 -8.82
C TYR A 35 -1.98 -4.36 -10.28
N ARG A 36 -2.85 -4.03 -11.23
CA ARG A 36 -2.53 -4.09 -12.66
C ARG A 36 -1.44 -3.08 -13.04
N VAL A 37 -1.48 -1.89 -12.44
CA VAL A 37 -0.44 -0.88 -12.63
C VAL A 37 0.90 -1.37 -12.07
N ASP A 38 0.93 -1.96 -10.88
CA ASP A 38 2.14 -2.48 -10.25
C ASP A 38 2.78 -3.60 -11.07
N LEU A 39 1.97 -4.53 -11.58
CA LEU A 39 2.44 -5.58 -12.50
C LEU A 39 3.05 -5.00 -13.78
N ALA A 40 2.35 -4.06 -14.42
CA ALA A 40 2.83 -3.42 -15.65
C ALA A 40 4.12 -2.63 -15.39
N HIS A 41 4.20 -1.96 -14.24
CA HIS A 41 5.35 -1.17 -13.84
C HIS A 41 6.57 -2.07 -13.60
N ALA A 42 6.40 -3.20 -12.89
CA ALA A 42 7.48 -4.15 -12.69
C ALA A 42 8.09 -4.64 -14.02
N ILE A 43 7.24 -5.02 -14.98
CA ILE A 43 7.68 -5.44 -16.32
C ILE A 43 8.45 -4.30 -17.01
N MET A 44 7.89 -3.09 -17.01
CA MET A 44 8.51 -1.92 -17.63
C MET A 44 9.90 -1.63 -17.03
N LEU A 45 10.08 -1.76 -15.71
CA LEU A 45 11.37 -1.54 -15.07
C LEU A 45 12.45 -2.52 -15.56
N GLU A 46 12.09 -3.77 -15.83
CA GLU A 46 13.02 -4.76 -16.39
C GLU A 46 13.34 -4.46 -17.85
N GLU A 47 12.32 -4.10 -18.66
CA GLU A 47 12.50 -3.72 -20.06
C GLU A 47 13.40 -2.49 -20.23
N GLN A 48 13.37 -1.56 -19.27
CA GLN A 48 14.27 -0.39 -19.24
C GLN A 48 15.66 -0.69 -18.63
N GLY A 49 15.89 -1.92 -18.15
CA GLY A 49 17.15 -2.31 -17.51
C GLY A 49 17.40 -1.66 -16.15
N ILE A 50 16.34 -1.15 -15.49
CA ILE A 50 16.42 -0.54 -14.16
C ILE A 50 16.50 -1.61 -13.07
N ILE A 51 15.82 -2.73 -13.28
CA ILE A 51 15.92 -3.93 -12.44
C ILE A 51 16.36 -5.13 -13.27
N THR A 52 16.93 -6.12 -12.59
CA THR A 52 17.28 -7.41 -13.18
C THR A 52 16.06 -8.31 -13.33
N LYS A 53 16.19 -9.34 -14.17
CA LYS A 53 15.17 -10.38 -14.34
C LYS A 53 14.87 -11.16 -13.06
N ASP A 54 15.87 -11.34 -12.19
CA ASP A 54 15.70 -12.02 -10.91
C ASP A 54 14.90 -11.15 -9.94
N GLU A 55 15.17 -9.83 -9.90
CA GLU A 55 14.37 -8.86 -9.14
C GLU A 55 12.94 -8.78 -9.66
N LEU A 56 12.73 -8.74 -10.99
CA LEU A 56 11.39 -8.81 -11.60
C LEU A 56 10.65 -10.05 -11.12
N THR A 57 11.30 -11.22 -11.16
CA THR A 57 10.69 -12.48 -10.75
C THR A 57 10.25 -12.43 -9.29
N ALA A 58 11.11 -11.92 -8.40
CA ALA A 58 10.79 -11.77 -6.98
C ALA A 58 9.61 -10.80 -6.75
N ILE A 59 9.59 -9.66 -7.45
CA ILE A 59 8.50 -8.67 -7.36
C ILE A 59 7.18 -9.27 -7.84
N LEU A 60 7.15 -9.91 -9.01
CA LEU A 60 5.95 -10.52 -9.55
C LEU A 60 5.42 -11.64 -8.65
N GLN A 61 6.30 -12.45 -8.04
CA GLN A 61 5.91 -13.46 -7.06
C GLN A 61 5.25 -12.84 -5.83
N ALA A 62 5.84 -11.77 -5.28
CA ALA A 62 5.27 -11.07 -4.14
C ALA A 62 3.90 -10.46 -4.46
N LEU A 63 3.76 -9.81 -5.63
CA LEU A 63 2.50 -9.26 -6.11
C LEU A 63 1.44 -10.36 -6.29
N MET A 64 1.78 -11.48 -6.92
CA MET A 64 0.86 -12.62 -7.09
C MET A 64 0.46 -13.31 -5.79
N ALA A 65 1.25 -13.16 -4.72
CA ALA A 65 0.95 -13.71 -3.40
C ALA A 65 0.02 -12.82 -2.54
N LEU A 66 -0.36 -11.63 -3.02
CA LEU A 66 -1.26 -10.73 -2.30
C LEU A 66 -2.65 -11.37 -2.13
N ASP A 67 -3.15 -11.41 -0.90
CA ASP A 67 -4.51 -11.86 -0.60
C ASP A 67 -5.48 -10.67 -0.67
N PHE A 68 -6.15 -10.54 -1.81
CA PHE A 68 -7.09 -9.45 -2.06
C PHE A 68 -8.28 -9.45 -1.10
N ASN A 69 -8.72 -10.62 -0.64
CA ASN A 69 -9.82 -10.70 0.31
C ASN A 69 -9.38 -10.19 1.68
N ALA A 70 -8.18 -10.58 2.12
CA ALA A 70 -7.59 -10.06 3.34
C ALA A 70 -7.43 -8.53 3.27
N ILE A 71 -6.93 -8.00 2.15
CA ILE A 71 -6.79 -6.56 1.92
C ILE A 71 -8.16 -5.87 2.03
N ARG A 72 -9.18 -6.32 1.28
CA ARG A 72 -10.52 -5.72 1.28
C ARG A 72 -11.15 -5.72 2.68
N SER A 73 -10.96 -6.79 3.45
CA SER A 73 -11.48 -6.93 4.82
C SER A 73 -10.76 -6.09 5.88
N ARG A 74 -9.60 -5.49 5.57
CA ARG A 74 -8.78 -4.81 6.58
C ARG A 74 -9.34 -3.44 6.94
N GLU A 75 -9.51 -3.16 8.22
CA GLU A 75 -9.88 -1.81 8.68
C GLU A 75 -8.65 -0.89 8.72
N TYR A 76 -8.88 0.40 8.51
CA TYR A 76 -7.80 1.39 8.56
C TYR A 76 -7.38 1.67 10.00
N ASP A 77 -6.14 1.31 10.35
CA ASP A 77 -5.60 1.47 11.71
C ASP A 77 -4.67 2.68 11.86
N GLY A 78 -4.35 3.38 10.77
CA GLY A 78 -3.42 4.52 10.75
C GLY A 78 -1.94 4.14 10.75
N SER A 79 -1.59 2.86 10.59
CA SER A 79 -0.20 2.42 10.50
C SER A 79 0.46 2.79 9.16
N PHE A 80 -0.35 3.00 8.13
CA PHE A 80 0.07 3.46 6.81
C PHE A 80 -0.74 4.71 6.41
N GLU A 81 -0.20 5.49 5.48
CA GLU A 81 -0.89 6.66 4.93
C GLU A 81 -2.05 6.24 4.02
N ASP A 82 -1.85 5.21 3.18
CA ASP A 82 -2.84 4.77 2.20
C ASP A 82 -2.75 3.25 1.90
N LEU A 83 -3.59 2.81 0.97
CA LEU A 83 -3.63 1.42 0.52
C LEU A 83 -2.37 1.00 -0.26
N PHE A 84 -1.74 1.91 -1.00
CA PHE A 84 -0.57 1.61 -1.82
C PHE A 84 0.63 1.26 -0.94
N LEU A 85 0.91 2.09 0.08
CA LEU A 85 1.98 1.83 1.04
C LEU A 85 1.71 0.57 1.87
N PHE A 86 0.45 0.30 2.20
CA PHE A 86 0.07 -0.95 2.84
C PHE A 86 0.38 -2.17 1.95
N ALA A 87 -0.05 -2.17 0.68
CA ALA A 87 0.16 -3.29 -0.23
C ALA A 87 1.65 -3.53 -0.53
N ALA A 88 2.43 -2.45 -0.72
CA ALA A 88 3.85 -2.52 -1.06
C ALA A 88 4.74 -3.10 0.05
N THR A 89 4.35 -2.92 1.32
CA THR A 89 5.15 -3.44 2.44
C THR A 89 4.98 -4.94 2.68
N GLY A 90 3.96 -5.53 2.06
CA GLY A 90 3.52 -6.90 2.33
C GLY A 90 2.97 -7.01 3.75
N ASP A 91 2.11 -7.99 4.00
CA ASP A 91 1.55 -8.28 5.34
C ASP A 91 2.66 -8.73 6.32
N ARG A 92 3.51 -7.80 6.77
CA ARG A 92 4.61 -8.01 7.74
C ARG A 92 4.11 -8.36 9.14
N GLN A 93 2.82 -8.62 9.32
CA GLN A 93 2.24 -9.13 10.56
C GLN A 93 2.05 -10.66 10.58
N ARG A 94 2.61 -11.39 9.59
CA ARG A 94 2.70 -12.85 9.56
C ARG A 94 4.13 -13.41 9.71
N LEU A 95 5.05 -12.69 10.36
CA LEU A 95 6.35 -13.21 10.83
C LEU A 95 6.64 -12.76 12.27
#